data_AF-A0A1M3K1B3-F1
#
_entry.id   AF-A0A1M3K1B3-F1
#
_cell.length_a   1.000
_cell.length_b   1.000
_cell.length_c   1.000
_cell.angle_alpha   90.00
_cell.angle_beta   90.00
_cell.angle_gamma   90.00
#
_symmetry.space_group_name_H-M   'P 1'
#
loop_
_entity.id
_entity.type
_entity.pdbx_description
1 polymer ?
#
loop_
_entity_poly.entity_id
_entity_poly.type
_entity_poly.pdbx_seq_one_letter_code
_entity_poly.pdbx_strand_id
1 'polypeptide(L)'
;MLFLLIPLLGNACQPVNLEPPLNRKTPLFEYATDYDRRQAAVSAARQLVAQRVQGTVDDVLILSVEPYKWNDICLGFPAPDEICPDDQINGFLIMLSANGQLFEAHTDSDGINVRFSVSAASFESPQEKAILLLARQLNISPTEILVQSIEPVQWPDSCLGIGGSGSCLTVITPGFRIILEARGQRFEYHSNSDGSLLYGGISPAEMPSNNSSDPLSEYLTLSMQRSYFTSTMVEQLLISSDYSTVISNNEGLQKSDIQLTPSEIEQLANWKANFADSTFTIREDNAQWQATVHLYGQGEEALPDFGQEILLNFVLEIYAREANPDTK
;
A
#
# COMPACT_ATOMS: atom_id res chain seq x y z
N MET A 1 -81.57 16.18 5.29
CA MET A 1 -80.76 14.95 5.36
C MET A 1 -79.53 15.20 4.51
N LEU A 2 -78.39 15.32 5.20
CA LEU A 2 -77.06 15.71 4.74
C LEU A 2 -76.44 14.60 3.86
N PHE A 3 -75.63 14.94 2.84
CA PHE A 3 -74.43 14.24 2.30
C PHE A 3 -74.16 14.78 0.87
N LEU A 4 -73.24 15.73 0.66
CA LEU A 4 -71.77 15.67 0.55
C LEU A 4 -71.23 15.37 -0.87
N LEU A 5 -70.34 16.28 -1.27
CA LEU A 5 -69.50 16.42 -2.46
C LEU A 5 -68.47 15.29 -2.71
N ILE A 6 -68.02 15.21 -3.97
CA ILE A 6 -66.71 14.70 -4.52
C ILE A 6 -66.56 13.16 -4.57
N PRO A 7 -66.23 12.55 -5.74
CA PRO A 7 -64.82 12.40 -6.21
C PRO A 7 -64.67 12.31 -7.75
N LEU A 8 -63.50 12.20 -8.39
CA LEU A 8 -62.11 12.55 -8.13
C LEU A 8 -61.42 12.63 -9.51
N LEU A 9 -60.32 13.36 -9.54
CA LEU A 9 -59.37 13.59 -10.62
C LEU A 9 -58.94 12.34 -11.41
N GLY A 10 -58.65 12.56 -12.70
CA GLY A 10 -58.14 11.57 -13.63
C GLY A 10 -56.83 10.93 -13.20
N ASN A 11 -56.77 9.61 -13.37
CA ASN A 11 -55.57 8.81 -13.24
C ASN A 11 -54.51 9.22 -14.27
N ALA A 12 -53.49 9.96 -13.84
CA ALA A 12 -52.19 9.90 -14.49
C ALA A 12 -51.52 8.59 -14.07
N CYS A 13 -51.47 7.60 -14.97
CA CYS A 13 -50.57 6.46 -14.80
C CYS A 13 -49.13 6.98 -14.91
N GLN A 14 -48.43 7.15 -13.80
CA GLN A 14 -46.98 7.23 -13.83
C GLN A 14 -46.45 5.82 -14.17
N PRO A 15 -45.48 5.69 -15.10
CA PRO A 15 -44.78 4.43 -15.26
C PRO A 15 -44.02 4.15 -13.96
N VAL A 16 -44.32 3.02 -13.33
CA VAL A 16 -43.48 2.49 -12.26
C VAL A 16 -42.11 2.28 -12.87
N ASN A 17 -41.17 3.17 -12.54
CA ASN A 17 -39.77 2.96 -12.82
C ASN A 17 -39.33 1.83 -11.88
N LEU A 18 -39.47 0.59 -12.34
CA LEU A 18 -38.88 -0.56 -11.69
C LEU A 18 -37.37 -0.38 -11.86
N GLU A 19 -36.75 0.29 -10.89
CA GLU A 19 -35.31 0.19 -10.73
C GLU A 19 -34.98 -1.31 -10.74
N PRO A 20 -34.08 -1.76 -11.63
CA PRO A 20 -33.69 -3.16 -11.64
C PRO A 20 -33.19 -3.52 -10.23
N PRO A 21 -33.56 -4.70 -9.70
CA PRO A 21 -33.15 -5.06 -8.35
C PRO A 21 -31.63 -4.95 -8.25
N LEU A 22 -31.17 -4.23 -7.23
CA LEU A 22 -29.75 -4.05 -6.94
C LEU A 22 -29.12 -5.45 -6.89
N ASN A 23 -28.29 -5.78 -7.87
CA ASN A 23 -27.70 -7.10 -8.06
C ASN A 23 -26.60 -7.33 -7.01
N ARG A 24 -26.99 -7.61 -5.76
CA ARG A 24 -26.09 -8.11 -4.72
C ARG A 24 -25.92 -9.61 -4.91
N LYS A 25 -24.97 -10.02 -5.76
CA LYS A 25 -24.46 -11.39 -5.77
C LYS A 25 -23.46 -11.53 -4.64
N THR A 26 -24.00 -11.83 -3.46
CA THR A 26 -23.32 -12.18 -2.22
C THR A 26 -22.28 -13.28 -2.48
N PRO A 27 -21.07 -13.21 -1.88
CA PRO A 27 -20.17 -14.36 -1.74
C PRO A 27 -20.94 -15.53 -1.09
N LEU A 28 -20.48 -16.78 -1.28
CA LEU A 28 -21.02 -17.99 -0.65
C LEU A 28 -21.64 -17.68 0.72
N PHE A 29 -22.96 -17.84 0.84
CA PHE A 29 -23.81 -17.37 1.95
C PHE A 29 -23.07 -17.35 3.28
N GLU A 30 -22.51 -16.20 3.63
CA GLU A 30 -22.19 -15.90 5.01
C GLU A 30 -23.51 -15.58 5.71
N TYR A 31 -23.78 -16.25 6.83
CA TYR A 31 -24.95 -15.90 7.63
C TYR A 31 -24.77 -14.48 8.17
N ALA A 32 -25.85 -13.71 8.27
CA ALA A 32 -25.79 -12.34 8.80
C ALA A 32 -25.08 -12.30 10.17
N THR A 33 -25.29 -13.33 10.98
CA THR A 33 -24.63 -13.51 12.27
C THR A 33 -23.11 -13.66 12.18
N ASP A 34 -22.60 -14.33 11.15
CA ASP A 34 -21.16 -14.55 10.97
C ASP A 34 -20.49 -13.27 10.46
N TYR A 35 -21.18 -12.54 9.57
CA TYR A 35 -20.76 -11.20 9.15
C TYR A 35 -20.68 -10.24 10.34
N ASP A 36 -21.73 -10.16 11.16
CA ASP A 36 -21.80 -9.26 12.31
C ASP A 36 -20.70 -9.57 13.33
N ARG A 37 -20.46 -10.86 13.57
CA ARG A 37 -19.37 -11.36 14.42
C ARG A 37 -17.99 -10.95 13.91
N ARG A 38 -17.71 -11.16 12.62
CA ARG A 38 -16.45 -10.73 12.03
C ARG A 38 -16.28 -9.22 12.12
N GLN A 39 -17.32 -8.43 11.87
CA GLN A 39 -17.24 -6.97 12.00
C GLN A 39 -17.00 -6.53 13.44
N ALA A 40 -17.61 -7.20 14.42
CA ALA A 40 -17.37 -6.95 15.84
C ALA A 40 -15.91 -7.24 16.23
N ALA A 41 -15.39 -8.41 15.84
CA ALA A 41 -13.99 -8.79 16.06
C ALA A 41 -13.01 -7.80 15.42
N VAL A 42 -13.24 -7.42 14.16
CA VAL A 42 -12.44 -6.42 13.44
C VAL A 42 -12.49 -5.06 14.14
N SER A 43 -13.67 -4.61 14.54
CA SER A 43 -13.84 -3.33 15.23
C SER A 43 -13.08 -3.30 16.55
N ALA A 44 -13.22 -4.35 17.37
CA ALA A 44 -12.53 -4.47 18.65
C ALA A 44 -11.00 -4.50 18.47
N ALA A 45 -10.50 -5.28 17.50
CA ALA A 45 -9.06 -5.35 17.21
C ALA A 45 -8.49 -4.01 16.75
N ARG A 46 -9.17 -3.31 15.83
CA ARG A 46 -8.73 -1.97 15.38
C ARG A 46 -8.73 -0.96 16.51
N GLN A 47 -9.73 -0.98 17.40
CA GLN A 47 -9.77 -0.08 18.55
C GLN A 47 -8.58 -0.29 19.49
N LEU A 48 -8.23 -1.54 19.79
CA LEU A 48 -7.09 -1.84 20.66
C LEU A 48 -5.76 -1.47 20.01
N VAL A 49 -5.58 -1.74 18.72
CA VAL A 49 -4.37 -1.33 18.00
C VAL A 49 -4.26 0.19 17.93
N ALA A 50 -5.34 0.91 17.62
CA ALA A 50 -5.36 2.37 17.59
C ALA A 50 -4.93 2.97 18.95
N GLN A 51 -5.44 2.41 20.06
CA GLN A 51 -5.01 2.80 21.41
C GLN A 51 -3.52 2.51 21.64
N ARG A 52 -3.03 1.35 21.19
CA ARG A 52 -1.63 0.93 21.38
C ARG A 52 -0.64 1.85 20.67
N VAL A 53 -1.00 2.36 19.50
CA VAL A 53 -0.17 3.28 18.70
C VAL A 53 -0.48 4.75 18.97
N GLN A 54 -1.43 5.05 19.86
CA GLN A 54 -1.91 6.41 20.15
C GLN A 54 -2.44 7.14 18.90
N GLY A 55 -3.05 6.40 17.97
CA GLY A 55 -3.65 6.91 16.73
C GLY A 55 -5.17 6.83 16.73
N THR A 56 -5.79 6.99 15.55
CA THR A 56 -7.24 6.81 15.38
C THR A 56 -7.56 5.45 14.78
N VAL A 57 -8.81 5.00 14.90
CA VAL A 57 -9.26 3.74 14.28
C VAL A 57 -9.09 3.78 12.77
N ASP A 58 -9.29 4.94 12.14
CA ASP A 58 -9.18 5.11 10.69
C ASP A 58 -7.75 4.90 10.17
N ASP A 59 -6.75 5.13 11.02
CA ASP A 59 -5.33 4.89 10.70
C ASP A 59 -4.93 3.40 10.82
N VAL A 60 -5.81 2.55 11.36
CA VAL A 60 -5.57 1.11 11.48
C VAL A 60 -6.12 0.40 10.25
N LEU A 61 -5.21 -0.05 9.39
CA LEU A 61 -5.55 -0.82 8.20
C LEU A 61 -5.76 -2.29 8.56
N ILE A 62 -6.85 -2.84 8.05
CA ILE A 62 -7.09 -4.28 8.09
C ILE A 62 -6.40 -4.90 6.90
N LEU A 63 -5.43 -5.76 7.18
CA LEU A 63 -4.69 -6.47 6.17
C LEU A 63 -5.43 -7.76 5.80
N SER A 64 -5.67 -8.62 6.80
CA SER A 64 -6.41 -9.87 6.62
C SER A 64 -7.27 -10.20 7.83
N VAL A 65 -8.30 -11.01 7.60
CA VAL A 65 -9.22 -11.53 8.62
C VAL A 65 -9.53 -12.97 8.28
N GLU A 66 -8.97 -13.91 9.02
CA GLU A 66 -9.11 -15.33 8.76
C GLU A 66 -9.82 -16.01 9.94
N PRO A 67 -10.87 -16.83 9.70
CA PRO A 67 -11.45 -17.63 10.77
C PRO A 67 -10.39 -18.61 11.28
N TYR A 68 -10.18 -18.62 12.59
CA TYR A 68 -9.19 -19.46 13.24
C TYR A 68 -9.79 -20.18 14.45
N LYS A 69 -9.21 -21.34 14.78
CA LYS A 69 -9.62 -22.13 15.94
C LYS A 69 -8.46 -22.25 16.92
N TRP A 70 -8.58 -21.55 18.05
CA TRP A 70 -7.60 -21.53 19.11
C TRP A 70 -7.73 -22.76 20.01
N ASN A 71 -6.61 -23.14 20.62
CA ASN A 71 -6.52 -24.34 21.47
C ASN A 71 -6.45 -24.02 22.97
N ASP A 72 -6.53 -22.74 23.34
CA ASP A 72 -6.50 -22.27 24.72
C ASP A 72 -7.30 -20.96 24.87
N ILE A 73 -7.67 -20.62 26.12
CA ILE A 73 -8.45 -19.41 26.41
C ILE A 73 -7.67 -18.09 26.21
N CYS A 74 -6.34 -18.18 26.08
CA CYS A 74 -5.49 -17.04 25.78
C CYS A 74 -5.33 -16.84 24.28
N LEU A 75 -6.10 -17.57 23.46
CA LEU A 75 -6.09 -17.45 22.02
C LEU A 75 -4.67 -17.61 21.45
N GLY A 76 -3.84 -18.47 22.05
CA GLY A 76 -2.45 -18.69 21.62
C GLY A 76 -1.47 -17.55 21.95
N PHE A 77 -1.89 -16.52 22.69
CA PHE A 77 -1.03 -15.41 23.16
C PHE A 77 -1.02 -15.30 24.69
N PRO A 78 -0.38 -16.23 25.42
CA PRO A 78 -0.20 -16.11 26.87
C PRO A 78 0.66 -14.88 27.22
N ALA A 79 0.25 -14.09 28.21
CA ALA A 79 1.15 -13.14 28.85
C ALA A 79 2.24 -13.89 29.65
N PRO A 80 3.38 -13.24 29.96
CA PRO A 80 4.38 -13.84 30.83
C PRO A 80 3.74 -14.33 32.14
N ASP A 81 3.99 -15.59 32.48
CA ASP A 81 3.48 -16.29 33.67
C ASP A 81 1.94 -16.49 33.72
N GLU A 82 1.22 -16.24 32.62
CA GLU A 82 -0.21 -16.51 32.52
C GLU A 82 -0.49 -18.01 32.29
N ILE A 83 -1.44 -18.55 33.04
CA ILE A 83 -1.93 -19.92 32.83
C ILE A 83 -3.10 -19.87 31.87
N CYS A 84 -2.96 -20.57 30.74
CA CYS A 84 -3.96 -20.64 29.68
C CYS A 84 -4.54 -22.05 29.61
N PRO A 85 -5.67 -22.31 30.30
CA PRO A 85 -6.41 -23.56 30.15
C PRO A 85 -6.72 -23.89 28.69
N ASP A 86 -6.59 -25.17 28.35
CA ASP A 86 -6.96 -25.70 27.04
C ASP A 86 -8.47 -25.53 26.80
N ASP A 87 -8.83 -24.97 25.65
CA ASP A 87 -10.21 -24.87 25.17
C ASP A 87 -10.22 -24.72 23.64
N GLN A 88 -11.36 -24.98 22.99
CA GLN A 88 -11.50 -24.86 21.55
C GLN A 88 -12.31 -23.60 21.22
N ILE A 89 -11.63 -22.47 21.04
CA ILE A 89 -12.29 -21.18 20.79
C ILE A 89 -12.26 -20.88 19.29
N ASN A 90 -13.44 -20.74 18.70
CA ASN A 90 -13.56 -20.19 17.35
C ASN A 90 -13.40 -18.67 17.41
N GLY A 91 -12.70 -18.10 16.44
CA GLY A 91 -12.61 -16.66 16.30
C GLY A 91 -11.82 -16.27 15.06
N PHE A 92 -11.03 -15.21 15.15
CA PHE A 92 -10.33 -14.66 13.98
C PHE A 92 -8.86 -14.40 14.27
N LEU A 93 -8.01 -14.78 13.33
CA LEU A 93 -6.65 -14.27 13.15
C LEU A 93 -6.74 -13.03 12.26
N ILE A 94 -6.34 -11.88 12.78
CA ILE A 94 -6.48 -10.58 12.11
C ILE A 94 -5.10 -9.95 12.01
N MET A 95 -4.65 -9.71 10.79
CA MET A 95 -3.45 -8.90 10.55
C MET A 95 -3.86 -7.44 10.38
N LEU A 96 -3.23 -6.56 11.16
CA LEU A 96 -3.47 -5.12 11.13
C LEU A 96 -2.14 -4.40 10.88
N SER A 97 -2.19 -3.26 10.21
CA SER A 97 -1.08 -2.31 10.12
C SER A 97 -1.50 -1.01 10.76
N ALA A 98 -0.68 -0.49 11.67
CA ALA A 98 -0.85 0.84 12.24
C ALA A 98 0.51 1.42 12.60
N ASN A 99 0.71 2.68 12.26
CA ASN A 99 2.00 3.35 12.38
C ASN A 99 3.20 2.51 11.87
N GLY A 100 2.99 1.86 10.71
CA GLY A 100 3.86 0.86 10.04
C GLY A 100 4.48 -0.22 10.93
N GLN A 101 3.85 -0.50 12.07
CA GLN A 101 4.00 -1.74 12.80
C GLN A 101 2.92 -2.73 12.34
N LEU A 102 3.31 -4.00 12.24
CA LEU A 102 2.35 -5.08 12.08
C LEU A 102 1.83 -5.54 13.42
N PHE A 103 0.53 -5.74 13.49
CA PHE A 103 -0.14 -6.35 14.62
C PHE A 103 -0.80 -7.65 14.18
N GLU A 104 -0.46 -8.72 14.86
CA GLU A 104 -1.17 -10.00 14.77
C GLU A 104 -2.17 -10.04 15.93
N ALA A 105 -3.46 -9.93 15.62
CA ALA A 105 -4.54 -9.91 16.59
C ALA A 105 -5.35 -11.21 16.54
N HIS A 106 -5.49 -11.86 17.68
CA HIS A 106 -6.29 -13.06 17.87
C HIS A 106 -7.54 -12.70 18.64
N THR A 107 -8.70 -13.05 18.09
CA THR A 107 -10.00 -12.77 18.70
C THR A 107 -10.80 -14.03 18.91
N ASP A 108 -11.77 -13.99 19.82
CA ASP A 108 -12.92 -14.90 19.77
C ASP A 108 -13.92 -14.48 18.67
N SER A 109 -14.99 -15.26 18.50
CA SER A 109 -15.98 -15.04 17.44
C SER A 109 -16.76 -13.74 17.57
N ASP A 110 -16.90 -13.21 18.78
CA ASP A 110 -17.76 -12.04 19.05
C ASP A 110 -16.93 -10.76 19.30
N GLY A 111 -15.59 -10.86 19.19
CA GLY A 111 -14.67 -9.75 19.43
C GLY A 111 -14.59 -9.31 20.90
N ILE A 112 -15.03 -10.16 21.82
CA ILE A 112 -15.05 -9.84 23.26
C ILE A 112 -13.62 -9.96 23.82
N ASN A 113 -12.96 -11.07 23.51
CA ASN A 113 -11.57 -11.28 23.84
C ASN A 113 -10.74 -11.01 22.60
N VAL A 114 -9.82 -10.05 22.71
CA VAL A 114 -8.84 -9.72 21.68
C VAL A 114 -7.47 -9.63 22.33
N ARG A 115 -6.51 -10.36 21.78
CA ARG A 115 -5.09 -10.28 22.14
C ARG A 115 -4.31 -9.95 20.90
N PHE A 116 -3.22 -9.21 21.04
CA PHE A 116 -2.37 -8.92 19.90
C PHE A 116 -0.90 -8.90 20.29
N SER A 117 -0.04 -9.15 19.31
CA SER A 117 1.38 -8.91 19.41
C SER A 117 1.83 -7.95 18.31
N VAL A 118 2.90 -7.21 18.57
CA VAL A 118 3.60 -6.47 17.51
C VAL A 118 4.50 -7.48 16.82
N SER A 119 4.28 -7.72 15.54
CA SER A 119 5.18 -8.55 14.74
C SER A 119 6.51 -7.81 14.58
N ALA A 120 7.62 -8.54 14.75
CA ALA A 120 8.96 -8.02 14.49
C ALA A 120 9.23 -7.79 12.99
N ALA A 121 8.37 -8.32 12.11
CA ALA A 121 8.42 -8.05 10.68
C ALA A 121 7.78 -6.68 10.39
N SER A 122 8.45 -5.86 9.59
CA SER A 122 7.83 -4.68 9.01
C SER A 122 6.79 -5.06 7.96
N PHE A 123 5.65 -4.38 7.94
CA PHE A 123 4.70 -4.52 6.84
C PHE A 123 5.31 -3.94 5.57
N GLU A 124 5.43 -4.76 4.53
CA GLU A 124 5.56 -4.25 3.17
C GLU A 124 4.16 -4.18 2.59
N SER A 125 3.76 -2.97 2.17
CA SER A 125 2.49 -2.78 1.48
C SER A 125 2.44 -3.56 0.16
N PRO A 126 1.24 -3.88 -0.39
CA PRO A 126 1.10 -4.50 -1.71
C PRO A 126 1.96 -3.85 -2.80
N GLN A 127 2.01 -2.52 -2.81
CA GLN A 127 2.82 -1.76 -3.76
C GLN A 127 4.32 -1.94 -3.52
N GLU A 128 4.78 -1.94 -2.27
CA GLU A 128 6.20 -2.13 -1.95
C GLU A 128 6.66 -3.53 -2.36
N LYS A 129 5.85 -4.56 -2.08
CA LYS A 129 6.12 -5.93 -2.51
C LYS A 129 6.25 -6.02 -4.03
N ALA A 130 5.36 -5.36 -4.78
CA ALA A 130 5.42 -5.34 -6.24
C ALA A 130 6.68 -4.64 -6.77
N ILE A 131 7.02 -3.48 -6.21
CA ILE A 131 8.23 -2.72 -6.57
C ILE A 131 9.49 -3.55 -6.29
N LEU A 132 9.61 -4.11 -5.09
CA LEU A 132 10.78 -4.92 -4.69
C LEU A 132 10.89 -6.20 -5.51
N LEU A 133 9.77 -6.83 -5.87
CA LEU A 133 9.75 -7.99 -6.74
C LEU A 133 10.26 -7.65 -8.15
N LEU A 134 9.72 -6.58 -8.75
CA LEU A 134 10.14 -6.14 -10.09
C LEU A 134 11.61 -5.70 -10.11
N ALA A 135 12.05 -4.95 -9.10
CA ALA A 135 13.42 -4.48 -8.96
C ALA A 135 14.41 -5.65 -8.96
N ARG A 136 14.09 -6.69 -8.17
CA ARG A 136 14.89 -7.92 -8.10
C ARG A 136 14.90 -8.68 -9.43
N GLN A 137 13.77 -8.77 -10.12
CA GLN A 137 13.67 -9.47 -11.41
C GLN A 137 14.47 -8.76 -12.51
N LEU A 138 14.46 -7.43 -12.53
CA LEU A 138 15.19 -6.62 -13.52
C LEU A 138 16.63 -6.29 -13.12
N ASN A 139 17.00 -6.60 -11.87
CA ASN A 139 18.27 -6.24 -11.23
C ASN A 139 18.54 -4.73 -11.34
N ILE A 140 17.61 -3.94 -10.81
CA ILE A 140 17.63 -2.47 -10.75
C ILE A 140 17.31 -1.97 -9.34
N SER A 141 17.58 -0.70 -9.07
CA SER A 141 17.15 -0.03 -7.85
C SER A 141 15.62 0.17 -7.83
N PRO A 142 14.94 0.04 -6.67
CA PRO A 142 13.52 0.34 -6.55
C PRO A 142 13.11 1.74 -7.03
N THR A 143 14.01 2.72 -6.95
CA THR A 143 13.74 4.11 -7.40
C THR A 143 13.79 4.28 -8.93
N GLU A 144 14.27 3.28 -9.67
CA GLU A 144 14.20 3.24 -11.13
C GLU A 144 12.83 2.80 -11.65
N ILE A 145 11.95 2.34 -10.75
CA ILE A 145 10.60 1.90 -11.07
C ILE A 145 9.65 3.07 -10.89
N LEU A 146 8.95 3.44 -11.95
CA LEU A 146 7.88 4.44 -11.89
C LEU A 146 6.57 3.76 -11.49
N VAL A 147 5.90 4.30 -10.47
CA VAL A 147 4.57 3.82 -10.08
C VAL A 147 3.54 4.59 -10.90
N GLN A 148 2.94 3.93 -11.89
CA GLN A 148 2.00 4.57 -12.81
C GLN A 148 0.60 4.67 -12.20
N SER A 149 0.12 3.60 -11.56
CA SER A 149 -1.15 3.61 -10.83
C SER A 149 -1.23 2.50 -9.79
N ILE A 150 -2.03 2.74 -8.76
CA ILE A 150 -2.42 1.75 -7.75
C ILE A 150 -3.92 1.92 -7.54
N GLU A 151 -4.71 0.94 -7.96
CA GLU A 151 -6.17 1.01 -7.94
C GLU A 151 -6.77 -0.07 -7.04
N PRO A 152 -7.67 0.25 -6.10
CA PRO A 152 -8.40 -0.76 -5.35
C PRO A 152 -9.36 -1.52 -6.27
N VAL A 153 -9.30 -2.85 -6.24
CA VAL A 153 -10.10 -3.74 -7.10
C VAL A 153 -10.79 -4.82 -6.26
N GLN A 154 -11.97 -5.24 -6.70
CA GLN A 154 -12.69 -6.40 -6.17
C GLN A 154 -12.50 -7.56 -7.16
N TRP A 155 -11.59 -8.46 -6.86
CA TRP A 155 -11.29 -9.59 -7.74
C TRP A 155 -12.42 -10.62 -7.72
N PRO A 156 -12.70 -11.31 -8.85
CA PRO A 156 -13.81 -12.26 -8.93
C PRO A 156 -13.53 -13.61 -8.25
N ASP A 157 -12.27 -13.91 -7.96
CA ASP A 157 -11.80 -15.19 -7.41
C ASP A 157 -10.56 -15.03 -6.52
N SER A 158 -10.21 -16.12 -5.82
CA SER A 158 -9.02 -16.19 -4.95
C SER A 158 -7.68 -16.19 -5.69
N CYS A 159 -7.69 -16.20 -7.03
CA CYS A 159 -6.49 -16.06 -7.87
C CYS A 159 -6.33 -14.64 -8.39
N LEU A 160 -7.10 -13.70 -7.85
CA LEU A 160 -7.03 -12.29 -8.19
C LEU A 160 -7.25 -12.04 -9.69
N GLY A 161 -8.07 -12.87 -10.34
CA GLY A 161 -8.34 -12.79 -11.77
C GLY A 161 -7.19 -13.26 -12.69
N ILE A 162 -6.05 -13.71 -12.15
CA ILE A 162 -4.96 -14.32 -12.91
C ILE A 162 -5.13 -15.85 -12.84
N GLY A 163 -6.02 -16.38 -13.68
CA GLY A 163 -6.20 -17.82 -13.81
C GLY A 163 -5.02 -18.47 -14.53
N GLY A 164 -4.54 -19.64 -14.07
CA GLY A 164 -3.45 -20.32 -14.79
C GLY A 164 -3.04 -21.71 -14.33
N SER A 165 -3.08 -22.05 -13.04
CA SER A 165 -2.50 -23.34 -12.60
C SER A 165 -3.06 -23.94 -11.31
N GLY A 166 -4.12 -23.37 -10.73
CA GLY A 166 -4.75 -23.89 -9.51
C GLY A 166 -6.28 -23.79 -9.55
N SER A 167 -6.94 -24.50 -8.63
CA SER A 167 -8.39 -24.36 -8.41
C SER A 167 -8.67 -23.09 -7.63
N CYS A 168 -8.89 -21.98 -8.34
CA CYS A 168 -9.33 -20.72 -7.73
C CYS A 168 -10.74 -20.88 -7.15
N LEU A 169 -10.94 -20.42 -5.92
CA LEU A 169 -12.26 -20.33 -5.33
C LEU A 169 -12.98 -19.12 -5.92
N THR A 170 -14.25 -19.30 -6.32
CA THR A 170 -15.10 -18.21 -6.82
C THR A 170 -15.62 -17.37 -5.65
N VAL A 171 -14.73 -16.57 -5.07
CA VAL A 171 -14.99 -15.67 -3.96
C VAL A 171 -14.50 -14.28 -4.33
N ILE A 172 -15.29 -13.25 -4.01
CA ILE A 172 -14.87 -11.88 -4.24
C ILE A 172 -13.74 -11.55 -3.26
N THR A 173 -12.57 -11.18 -3.78
CA THR A 173 -11.38 -10.87 -2.97
C THR A 173 -10.98 -9.41 -3.19
N PRO A 174 -11.11 -8.54 -2.17
CA PRO A 174 -10.60 -7.18 -2.23
C PRO A 174 -9.07 -7.16 -2.38
N GLY A 175 -8.57 -6.14 -3.08
CA GLY A 175 -7.13 -5.95 -3.23
C GLY A 175 -6.78 -4.79 -4.14
N PHE A 176 -5.61 -4.87 -4.79
CA PHE A 176 -5.05 -3.79 -5.60
C PHE A 176 -4.58 -4.27 -6.96
N ARG A 177 -4.86 -3.47 -8.00
CA ARG A 177 -4.23 -3.55 -9.31
C ARG A 177 -3.15 -2.48 -9.38
N ILE A 178 -1.91 -2.90 -9.57
CA ILE A 178 -0.72 -2.05 -9.51
C ILE A 178 -0.06 -2.06 -10.88
N ILE A 179 0.13 -0.87 -11.46
CA ILE A 179 0.83 -0.69 -12.74
C ILE A 179 2.17 -0.01 -12.45
N LEU A 180 3.25 -0.74 -12.73
CA LEU A 180 4.63 -0.28 -12.62
C LEU A 180 5.21 -0.06 -14.02
N GLU A 181 6.16 0.87 -14.15
CA GLU A 181 6.91 1.08 -15.38
C GLU A 181 8.41 1.06 -15.08
N ALA A 182 9.17 0.27 -15.81
CA ALA A 182 10.62 0.22 -15.71
C ALA A 182 11.23 -0.02 -17.09
N ARG A 183 12.32 0.69 -17.41
CA ARG A 183 12.98 0.61 -18.73
C ARG A 183 12.01 0.80 -19.92
N GLY A 184 11.02 1.68 -19.75
CA GLY A 184 9.99 1.98 -20.76
C GLY A 184 8.97 0.87 -21.00
N GLN A 185 8.93 -0.17 -20.15
CA GLN A 185 7.96 -1.25 -20.19
C GLN A 185 7.04 -1.19 -18.97
N ARG A 186 5.76 -1.50 -19.18
CA ARG A 186 4.76 -1.55 -18.12
C ARG A 186 4.55 -2.97 -17.63
N PHE A 187 4.44 -3.12 -16.32
CA PHE A 187 4.23 -4.37 -15.61
C PHE A 187 2.98 -4.25 -14.74
N GLU A 188 2.09 -5.22 -14.84
CA GLU A 188 0.84 -5.26 -14.09
C GLU A 188 0.92 -6.32 -13.00
N TYR A 189 0.55 -5.94 -11.78
CA TYR A 189 0.49 -6.81 -10.61
C TYR A 189 -0.90 -6.76 -9.98
N HIS A 190 -1.39 -7.92 -9.57
CA HIS A 190 -2.63 -8.08 -8.82
C HIS A 190 -2.31 -8.57 -7.42
N SER A 191 -2.81 -7.85 -6.42
CA SER A 191 -2.62 -8.17 -5.01
C SER A 191 -3.95 -8.33 -4.30
N ASN A 192 -4.00 -9.12 -3.23
CA ASN A 192 -5.05 -8.97 -2.20
C ASN A 192 -4.70 -7.80 -1.26
N SER A 193 -5.60 -7.44 -0.34
CA SER A 193 -5.47 -6.23 0.48
C SER A 193 -4.20 -6.16 1.35
N ASP A 194 -3.69 -7.29 1.83
CA ASP A 194 -2.46 -7.38 2.65
C ASP A 194 -1.19 -7.69 1.85
N GLY A 195 -1.32 -7.95 0.56
CA GLY A 195 -0.23 -8.41 -0.30
C GLY A 195 0.36 -9.74 0.12
N SER A 196 -0.38 -10.59 0.83
CA SER A 196 0.02 -12.00 1.04
C SER A 196 -0.07 -12.80 -0.27
N LEU A 197 -0.94 -12.37 -1.19
CA LEU A 197 -1.01 -12.85 -2.56
C LEU A 197 -0.63 -11.70 -3.50
N LEU A 198 0.35 -11.96 -4.37
CA LEU A 198 0.78 -11.04 -5.42
C LEU A 198 1.06 -11.85 -6.69
N TYR A 199 0.31 -11.59 -7.75
CA TYR A 199 0.43 -12.24 -9.05
C TYR A 199 0.71 -11.22 -10.15
N GLY A 200 1.21 -11.68 -11.29
CA GLY A 200 1.55 -10.82 -12.44
C GLY A 200 3.05 -10.56 -12.56
N GLY A 201 3.40 -9.41 -13.15
CA GLY A 201 4.79 -9.03 -13.40
C GLY A 201 5.39 -9.61 -14.68
N ILE A 202 6.69 -9.90 -14.65
CA ILE A 202 7.43 -10.41 -15.81
C ILE A 202 7.11 -11.89 -16.03
N SER A 203 6.60 -12.24 -17.21
CA SER A 203 6.57 -13.63 -17.65
C SER A 203 8.01 -14.12 -17.84
N PRO A 204 8.40 -15.31 -17.35
CA PRO A 204 9.76 -15.84 -17.53
C PRO A 204 10.23 -15.90 -18.99
N ALA A 205 9.29 -15.95 -19.94
CA ALA A 205 9.57 -15.95 -21.38
C ALA A 205 9.83 -14.56 -21.98
N GLU A 206 9.49 -13.49 -21.26
CA GLU A 206 9.58 -12.09 -21.70
C GLU A 206 10.63 -11.28 -20.94
N MET A 207 11.49 -11.97 -20.15
CA MET A 207 12.62 -11.34 -19.48
C MET A 207 13.47 -10.55 -20.50
N PRO A 208 13.54 -9.21 -20.42
CA PRO A 208 14.31 -8.44 -21.37
C PRO A 208 15.79 -8.82 -21.24
N SER A 209 16.45 -9.15 -22.36
CA SER A 209 17.90 -9.30 -22.38
C SER A 209 18.51 -7.94 -22.04
N ASN A 210 19.18 -7.86 -20.90
CA ASN A 210 19.81 -6.64 -20.40
C ASN A 210 20.93 -6.19 -21.36
N ASN A 211 20.60 -5.34 -22.34
CA ASN A 211 21.54 -4.83 -23.35
C ASN A 211 21.76 -3.31 -23.25
N SER A 212 21.29 -2.66 -22.17
CA SER A 212 21.68 -1.28 -21.87
C SER A 212 22.99 -1.33 -21.12
N SER A 213 24.11 -1.15 -21.83
CA SER A 213 25.46 -1.11 -21.27
C SER A 213 25.77 0.17 -20.51
N ASP A 214 24.96 1.22 -20.71
CA ASP A 214 25.26 2.54 -20.21
C ASP A 214 24.72 2.65 -18.77
N PRO A 215 25.57 2.91 -17.78
CA PRO A 215 25.16 2.95 -16.39
C PRO A 215 24.25 4.16 -16.17
N LEU A 216 23.15 4.00 -15.44
CA LEU A 216 22.23 5.11 -15.15
C LEU A 216 22.89 6.30 -14.47
N SER A 217 24.03 6.10 -13.82
CA SER A 217 24.85 7.17 -13.26
C SER A 217 25.41 8.15 -14.29
N GLU A 218 25.38 7.84 -15.59
CA GLU A 218 25.64 8.81 -16.66
C GLU A 218 24.48 9.77 -16.87
N TYR A 219 23.24 9.34 -16.62
CA TYR A 219 22.02 10.11 -16.91
C TYR A 219 21.36 10.71 -15.66
N LEU A 220 21.52 10.06 -14.51
CA LEU A 220 20.89 10.42 -13.24
C LEU A 220 21.94 10.86 -12.22
N THR A 221 21.56 11.82 -11.39
CA THR A 221 22.31 12.26 -10.21
C THR A 221 21.64 11.74 -8.95
N LEU A 222 20.33 11.91 -8.86
CA LEU A 222 19.56 11.58 -7.67
C LEU A 222 18.15 11.14 -8.05
N SER A 223 17.62 10.16 -7.33
CA SER A 223 16.21 9.80 -7.43
C SER A 223 15.63 9.54 -6.05
N MET A 224 14.35 9.83 -5.89
CA MET A 224 13.59 9.54 -4.68
C MET A 224 12.24 8.94 -5.06
N GLN A 225 11.81 7.96 -4.29
CA GLN A 225 10.45 7.46 -4.28
C GLN A 225 9.94 7.45 -2.83
N ARG A 226 8.85 8.16 -2.56
CA ARG A 226 8.18 8.20 -1.26
C ARG A 226 6.82 7.51 -1.37
N SER A 227 6.58 6.50 -0.54
CA SER A 227 5.31 5.79 -0.42
C SER A 227 4.68 6.04 0.94
N TYR A 228 3.34 5.97 0.98
CA TYR A 228 2.55 6.15 2.19
C TYR A 228 1.92 4.82 2.59
N PHE A 229 1.94 4.50 3.88
CA PHE A 229 1.39 3.23 4.36
C PHE A 229 -0.13 3.26 4.48
N THR A 230 -0.72 4.45 4.63
CA THR A 230 -2.17 4.68 4.80
C THR A 230 -2.88 5.09 3.50
N SER A 231 -2.14 5.23 2.41
CA SER A 231 -2.65 5.69 1.11
C SER A 231 -2.00 4.91 -0.03
N THR A 232 -2.63 4.95 -1.20
CA THR A 232 -2.02 4.46 -2.44
C THR A 232 -1.07 5.47 -3.07
N MET A 233 -0.93 6.67 -2.50
CA MET A 233 -0.09 7.73 -3.04
C MET A 233 1.40 7.31 -3.08
N VAL A 234 2.04 7.56 -4.20
CA VAL A 234 3.49 7.43 -4.38
C VAL A 234 3.99 8.68 -5.07
N GLU A 235 4.99 9.31 -4.46
CA GLU A 235 5.65 10.50 -4.96
C GLU A 235 7.04 10.14 -5.47
N GLN A 236 7.45 10.74 -6.57
CA GLN A 236 8.72 10.47 -7.22
C GLN A 236 9.40 11.77 -7.60
N LEU A 237 10.71 11.80 -7.42
CA LEU A 237 11.58 12.89 -7.85
C LEU A 237 12.78 12.29 -8.57
N LEU A 238 13.12 12.87 -9.72
CA LEU A 238 14.28 12.52 -10.53
C LEU A 238 15.08 13.77 -10.83
N ILE A 239 16.39 13.70 -10.62
CA ILE A 239 17.36 14.74 -10.99
C ILE A 239 18.36 14.10 -11.93
N SER A 240 18.42 14.57 -13.18
CA SER A 240 19.38 14.12 -14.18
C SER A 240 20.80 14.67 -13.93
N SER A 241 21.78 14.14 -14.66
CA SER A 241 23.17 14.62 -14.64
C SER A 241 23.33 16.07 -15.10
N ASP A 242 22.41 16.56 -15.93
CA ASP A 242 22.34 17.97 -16.35
C ASP A 242 21.46 18.82 -15.42
N TYR A 243 21.05 18.26 -14.28
CA TYR A 243 20.23 18.88 -13.23
C TYR A 243 18.80 19.22 -13.63
N SER A 244 18.33 18.75 -14.79
CA SER A 244 16.90 18.75 -15.11
C SER A 244 16.17 17.94 -14.03
N THR A 245 15.14 18.55 -13.45
CA THR A 245 14.45 17.99 -12.29
C THR A 245 12.99 17.75 -12.64
N VAL A 246 12.52 16.53 -12.37
CA VAL A 246 11.13 16.12 -12.57
C VAL A 246 10.57 15.64 -11.24
N ILE A 247 9.38 16.10 -10.91
CA ILE A 247 8.55 15.48 -9.87
C ILE A 247 7.28 14.90 -10.48
N SER A 248 6.79 13.83 -9.88
CA SER A 248 5.54 13.21 -10.28
C SER A 248 4.90 12.43 -9.13
N ASN A 249 3.62 12.14 -9.23
CA ASN A 249 2.97 11.13 -8.41
C ASN A 249 2.03 10.25 -9.23
N ASN A 250 1.56 9.16 -8.63
CA ASN A 250 0.60 8.24 -9.25
C ASN A 250 -0.87 8.73 -9.21
N GLU A 251 -1.10 10.00 -8.84
CA GLU A 251 -2.40 10.68 -8.87
C GLU A 251 -2.50 11.72 -10.00
N GLY A 252 -1.48 11.79 -10.87
CA GLY A 252 -1.48 12.63 -12.07
C GLY A 252 -0.69 13.95 -11.94
N LEU A 253 0.02 14.19 -10.84
CA LEU A 253 1.01 15.27 -10.78
C LEU A 253 2.21 14.90 -11.65
N GLN A 254 2.61 15.83 -12.52
CA GLN A 254 3.90 15.76 -13.23
C GLN A 254 4.38 17.18 -13.51
N LYS A 255 5.62 17.49 -13.12
CA LYS A 255 6.25 18.80 -13.33
C LYS A 255 7.73 18.62 -13.69
N SER A 256 8.17 19.21 -14.79
CA SER A 256 9.53 19.06 -15.34
C SER A 256 10.32 20.37 -15.47
N ASP A 257 9.66 21.53 -15.36
CA ASP A 257 10.30 22.84 -15.52
C ASP A 257 10.85 23.38 -14.19
N ILE A 258 11.43 22.50 -13.37
CA ILE A 258 11.90 22.82 -12.01
C ILE A 258 13.32 23.36 -12.10
N GLN A 259 13.52 24.57 -11.57
CA GLN A 259 14.81 25.24 -11.57
C GLN A 259 15.49 25.07 -10.21
N LEU A 260 16.61 24.36 -10.19
CA LEU A 260 17.45 24.29 -8.99
C LEU A 260 18.26 25.57 -8.81
N THR A 261 18.46 25.96 -7.56
CA THR A 261 19.33 27.06 -7.17
C THR A 261 20.81 26.71 -7.42
N PRO A 262 21.69 27.71 -7.60
CA PRO A 262 23.12 27.46 -7.76
C PRO A 262 23.74 26.64 -6.62
N SER A 263 23.29 26.85 -5.37
CA SER A 263 23.77 26.08 -4.21
C SER A 263 23.29 24.63 -4.22
N GLU A 264 22.05 24.36 -4.63
CA GLU A 264 21.54 22.98 -4.78
C GLU A 264 22.35 22.23 -5.85
N ILE A 265 22.64 22.89 -6.98
CA ILE A 265 23.46 22.31 -8.06
C ILE A 265 24.90 22.01 -7.58
N GLU A 266 25.53 22.95 -6.87
CA GLU A 266 26.87 22.75 -6.32
C GLU A 266 26.90 21.59 -5.32
N GLN A 267 25.89 21.49 -4.46
CA GLN A 267 25.77 20.40 -3.49
C GLN A 267 25.60 19.04 -4.19
N LEU A 268 24.73 18.95 -5.19
CA LEU A 268 24.53 17.74 -6.00
C LEU A 268 25.80 17.31 -6.74
N ALA A 269 26.51 18.26 -7.35
CA ALA A 269 27.78 18.00 -8.01
C ALA A 269 28.82 17.42 -7.04
N ASN A 270 28.92 17.99 -5.85
CA ASN A 270 29.84 17.53 -4.80
C ASN A 270 29.48 16.14 -4.31
N TRP A 271 28.20 15.85 -4.06
CA TRP A 271 27.78 14.51 -3.65
C TRP A 271 28.06 13.46 -4.72
N LYS A 272 27.71 13.76 -5.99
CA LYS A 272 27.94 12.86 -7.11
C LYS A 272 29.43 12.55 -7.31
N ALA A 273 30.31 13.53 -7.13
CA ALA A 273 31.74 13.35 -7.34
C ALA A 273 32.46 12.56 -6.22
N ASN A 274 32.01 12.69 -4.97
CA ASN A 274 32.74 12.16 -3.82
C ASN A 274 32.20 10.81 -3.34
N PHE A 275 30.88 10.62 -3.35
CA PHE A 275 30.26 9.40 -2.83
C PHE A 275 30.07 8.35 -3.93
N ALA A 276 30.15 7.09 -3.52
CA ALA A 276 29.83 5.93 -4.34
C ALA A 276 28.31 5.85 -4.60
N ASP A 277 27.93 5.14 -5.66
CA ASP A 277 26.54 4.78 -5.93
C ASP A 277 25.92 4.12 -4.69
N SER A 278 24.81 4.69 -4.21
CA SER A 278 24.24 4.36 -2.91
C SER A 278 22.71 4.45 -2.95
N THR A 279 22.05 3.41 -2.45
CA THR A 279 20.60 3.39 -2.19
C THR A 279 20.35 3.25 -0.70
N PHE A 280 19.42 4.03 -0.17
CA PHE A 280 18.97 3.88 1.22
C PHE A 280 17.47 4.13 1.33
N THR A 281 16.86 3.51 2.34
CA THR A 281 15.44 3.66 2.66
C THR A 281 15.30 4.15 4.09
N ILE A 282 14.61 5.27 4.27
CA ILE A 282 14.25 5.81 5.59
C ILE A 282 12.74 5.66 5.75
N ARG A 283 12.34 5.14 6.91
CA ARG A 283 10.95 4.98 7.33
C ARG A 283 10.70 5.93 8.50
N GLU A 284 9.62 6.69 8.45
CA GLU A 284 9.24 7.57 9.56
C GLU A 284 8.92 6.74 10.82
N ASP A 285 9.17 7.27 12.02
CA ASP A 285 9.06 6.53 13.29
C ASP A 285 7.64 6.04 13.60
N ASN A 286 6.62 6.77 13.13
CA ASN A 286 5.21 6.37 13.18
C ASN A 286 4.78 5.69 11.88
N ALA A 287 5.73 5.37 11.00
CA ALA A 287 5.60 4.82 9.66
C ALA A 287 4.29 5.17 8.94
N GLN A 288 4.04 6.47 8.82
CA GLN A 288 3.03 7.01 7.90
C GLN A 288 3.54 6.99 6.47
N TRP A 289 4.86 7.15 6.28
CA TRP A 289 5.53 7.02 4.98
C TRP A 289 6.93 6.42 5.10
N GLN A 290 7.43 5.96 3.97
CA GLN A 290 8.85 5.64 3.77
C GLN A 290 9.35 6.28 2.47
N ALA A 291 10.62 6.62 2.43
CA ALA A 291 11.27 7.13 1.23
C ALA A 291 12.52 6.32 0.93
N THR A 292 12.66 5.90 -0.32
CA THR A 292 13.90 5.35 -0.85
C THR A 292 14.56 6.41 -1.70
N VAL A 293 15.84 6.65 -1.45
CA VAL A 293 16.67 7.60 -2.19
C VAL A 293 17.83 6.83 -2.80
N HIS A 294 18.11 7.12 -4.07
CA HIS A 294 19.28 6.61 -4.76
C HIS A 294 20.15 7.77 -5.23
N LEU A 295 21.36 7.84 -4.69
CA LEU A 295 22.43 8.71 -5.16
C LEU A 295 23.25 7.94 -6.20
N TYR A 296 23.23 8.42 -7.43
CA TYR A 296 24.01 7.86 -8.54
C TYR A 296 25.44 8.43 -8.52
N GLY A 297 26.14 8.13 -7.44
CA GLY A 297 27.50 8.60 -7.16
C GLY A 297 28.55 8.00 -8.10
N GLN A 298 29.61 8.75 -8.34
CA GLN A 298 30.77 8.39 -9.17
C GLN A 298 32.07 8.38 -8.36
N GLY A 299 32.00 8.71 -7.07
CA GLY A 299 33.15 8.67 -6.17
C GLY A 299 33.35 7.31 -5.51
N GLU A 300 34.25 7.27 -4.54
CA GLU A 300 34.62 6.04 -3.81
C GLU A 300 34.19 6.07 -2.34
N GLU A 301 33.80 7.24 -1.82
CA GLU A 301 33.44 7.39 -0.41
C GLU A 301 32.07 6.77 -0.13
N ALA A 302 31.95 6.04 0.98
CA ALA A 302 30.65 5.56 1.43
C ALA A 302 29.81 6.74 1.96
N LEU A 303 28.52 6.78 1.61
CA LEU A 303 27.60 7.79 2.13
C LEU A 303 27.26 7.51 3.61
N PRO A 304 27.67 8.35 4.57
CA PRO A 304 27.39 8.14 5.99
C PRO A 304 25.90 8.38 6.31
N ASP A 305 25.40 7.80 7.40
CA ASP A 305 23.98 7.91 7.81
C ASP A 305 23.50 9.37 7.92
N PHE A 306 24.31 10.25 8.51
CA PHE A 306 24.00 11.68 8.56
C PHE A 306 23.88 12.32 7.17
N GLY A 307 24.66 11.85 6.19
CA GLY A 307 24.56 12.26 4.80
C GLY A 307 23.27 11.77 4.14
N GLN A 308 22.80 10.57 4.50
CA GLN A 308 21.52 10.03 4.04
C GLN A 308 20.35 10.89 4.51
N GLU A 309 20.34 11.33 5.77
CA GLU A 309 19.33 12.25 6.31
C GLU A 309 19.32 13.59 5.58
N ILE A 310 20.49 14.16 5.29
CA ILE A 310 20.59 15.42 4.53
C ILE A 310 20.06 15.24 3.10
N LEU A 311 20.45 14.17 2.41
CA LEU A 311 19.97 13.89 1.06
C LEU A 311 18.45 13.68 1.02
N LEU A 312 17.90 13.00 2.02
CA LEU A 312 16.45 12.84 2.16
C LEU A 312 15.77 14.20 2.34
N ASN A 313 16.24 15.03 3.28
CA ASN A 313 15.65 16.35 3.49
C ASN A 313 15.74 17.22 2.22
N PHE A 314 16.86 17.16 1.51
CA PHE A 314 17.06 17.86 0.25
C PHE A 314 16.00 17.52 -0.80
N VAL A 315 15.76 16.22 -1.07
CA VAL A 315 14.75 15.81 -2.06
C VAL A 315 13.33 16.10 -1.60
N LEU A 316 13.04 16.00 -0.30
CA LEU A 316 11.73 16.31 0.26
C LEU A 316 11.42 17.81 0.18
N GLU A 317 12.41 18.68 0.43
CA GLU A 317 12.26 20.13 0.31
C GLU A 317 11.99 20.56 -1.14
N ILE A 318 12.73 19.99 -2.11
CA ILE A 318 12.47 20.23 -3.53
C ILE A 318 11.06 19.79 -3.89
N TYR A 319 10.66 18.56 -3.53
CA TYR A 319 9.34 18.05 -3.86
C TYR A 319 8.23 18.92 -3.24
N ALA A 320 8.33 19.25 -1.95
CA ALA A 320 7.34 20.04 -1.24
C ALA A 320 7.16 21.45 -1.83
N ARG A 321 8.28 22.12 -2.18
CA ARG A 321 8.28 23.44 -2.84
C ARG A 321 7.53 23.43 -4.16
N GLU A 322 7.62 22.33 -4.90
CA GLU A 322 7.09 22.26 -6.26
C GLU A 322 5.68 21.67 -6.35
N ALA A 323 5.29 20.84 -5.38
CA ALA A 323 3.98 20.21 -5.27
C ALA A 323 2.90 21.12 -4.64
N ASN A 324 3.29 22.17 -3.89
CA ASN A 324 2.36 23.09 -3.24
C ASN A 324 2.44 24.51 -3.83
N PRO A 325 1.40 25.01 -4.53
CA PRO A 325 1.43 26.34 -5.16
C PRO A 325 1.38 27.52 -4.18
N ASP A 326 1.05 27.29 -2.89
CA ASP A 326 0.82 28.36 -1.89
C ASP A 326 2.06 28.71 -1.03
N THR A 327 3.22 28.09 -1.24
CA THR A 327 4.48 28.52 -0.62
C THR A 327 5.20 29.57 -1.48
N LYS A 328 4.70 30.81 -1.45
CA LYS A 328 5.44 32.03 -1.78
C LYS A 328 5.14 33.15 -0.78
#